data_AF-A0A7S2TI53-F1
#
_entry.id   AF-A0A7S2TI53-F1
#
_cell.length_a   1.000
_cell.length_b   1.000
_cell.length_c   1.000
_cell.angle_alpha   90.00
_cell.angle_beta   90.00
_cell.angle_gamma   90.00
#
_symmetry.space_group_name_H-M   'P 1'
#
loop_
_entity.id
_entity.type
_entity.pdbx_description
1 polymer ?
#
loop_
_entity_poly.entity_id
_entity_poly.type
_entity_poly.pdbx_seq_one_letter_code
_entity_poly.pdbx_strand_id
1 'polypeptide(L)'
;MKANSNFRLLEMLSRLHETHGGSGDLPEINVDCVSPGEVHLALKAGFRPHRLLYTANNITDEDMAEVKALGVLLNIGSLSRLRKFAEKYPGGECCLRFNPDVVAGENAKVQTGGGKTKFGIVMSDIDKVLDIVRKNRIKVVGVHEHTGSGISDPAKMIQSAKNLLSVATRRNFKHLKFVDL
;
A
#
# COMPACT_ATOMS: atom_id res chain seq x y z
N MET A 1 -2.71 -0.31 11.54
CA MET A 1 -3.77 0.28 12.37
C MET A 1 -4.92 -0.66 12.70
N LYS A 2 -5.57 -1.28 11.70
CA LYS A 2 -6.80 -2.08 11.87
C LYS A 2 -6.78 -3.18 12.94
N ALA A 3 -5.61 -3.77 13.22
CA ALA A 3 -5.47 -4.86 14.18
C ALA A 3 -5.67 -4.38 15.64
N ASN A 4 -5.14 -3.19 15.95
CA ASN A 4 -5.32 -2.52 17.24
C ASN A 4 -4.94 -1.04 17.09
N SER A 5 -5.91 -0.15 17.25
CA SER A 5 -5.74 1.31 17.15
C SER A 5 -5.69 1.99 18.52
N ASN A 6 -5.41 1.26 19.60
CA ASN A 6 -5.21 1.85 20.91
C ASN A 6 -4.07 2.87 20.88
N PHE A 7 -4.38 4.12 21.26
CA PHE A 7 -3.46 5.24 21.14
C PHE A 7 -2.13 5.02 21.88
N ARG A 8 -2.14 4.40 23.07
CA ARG A 8 -0.92 4.15 23.85
C ARG A 8 -0.02 3.13 23.16
N LEU A 9 -0.58 2.10 22.54
CA LEU A 9 0.21 1.16 21.75
C LEU A 9 0.85 1.86 20.55
N LEU A 10 0.13 2.74 19.87
CA LEU A 10 0.68 3.51 18.76
C LEU A 10 1.79 4.46 19.22
N GLU A 11 1.63 5.14 20.35
CA GLU A 11 2.70 5.97 20.93
C GLU A 11 3.95 5.14 21.24
N MET A 12 3.78 3.97 21.85
CA MET A 12 4.90 3.06 22.12
C MET A 12 5.61 2.66 20.82
N LEU A 13 4.87 2.19 19.81
CA LEU A 13 5.43 1.78 18.52
C LEU A 13 6.12 2.92 17.77
N SER A 14 5.62 4.16 17.89
CA SER A 14 6.24 5.33 17.25
C SER A 14 7.66 5.58 17.78
N ARG A 15 7.84 5.40 19.10
CA ARG A 15 9.08 5.66 19.87
C ARG A 15 10.09 4.52 19.83
N LEU A 16 9.68 3.29 19.53
CA LEU A 16 10.59 2.13 19.50
C LEU A 16 11.78 2.31 18.54
N HIS A 17 11.58 3.08 17.46
CA HIS A 17 12.65 3.43 16.52
C HIS A 17 13.65 4.45 17.11
N GLU A 18 13.20 5.34 17.99
CA GLU A 18 14.03 6.41 18.58
C GLU A 18 14.89 5.90 19.74
N THR A 19 14.41 4.90 20.49
CA THR A 19 15.09 4.40 21.70
C THR A 19 16.28 3.48 21.43
N HIS A 20 16.43 2.97 20.21
CA HIS A 20 17.51 2.04 19.84
C HIS A 20 18.65 2.71 19.07
N GLY A 21 18.78 4.05 19.14
CA GLY A 21 19.99 4.80 18.82
C GLY A 21 20.91 4.19 17.74
N GLY A 22 20.41 3.96 16.52
CA GLY A 22 21.22 3.48 15.40
C GLY A 22 21.92 2.12 15.60
N SER A 23 21.65 1.35 16.66
CA SER A 23 22.15 -0.01 16.82
C SER A 23 21.30 -0.96 15.98
N GLY A 24 21.43 -0.81 14.65
CA GLY A 24 21.15 -1.70 13.50
C GLY A 24 20.13 -2.86 13.49
N ASP A 25 19.55 -3.29 14.61
CA ASP A 25 19.04 -4.66 14.74
C ASP A 25 17.51 -4.75 14.64
N LEU A 26 16.77 -3.66 14.84
CA LEU A 26 15.31 -3.64 14.70
C LEU A 26 14.86 -2.78 13.51
N PRO A 27 14.05 -3.33 12.59
CA PRO A 27 13.56 -2.59 11.45
C PRO A 27 12.64 -1.43 11.87
N GLU A 28 12.65 -0.35 11.08
CA GLU A 28 11.74 0.77 11.27
C GLU A 28 10.28 0.29 11.18
N ILE A 29 9.48 0.62 12.20
CA ILE A 29 8.05 0.26 12.23
C ILE A 29 7.27 1.29 11.42
N ASN A 30 6.61 0.85 10.36
CA ASN A 30 5.71 1.67 9.56
C ASN A 30 4.25 1.35 9.87
N VAL A 31 3.34 2.23 9.44
CA VAL A 31 1.92 2.14 9.76
C VAL A 31 1.10 2.16 8.48
N ASP A 32 0.37 1.07 8.25
CA ASP A 32 -0.70 1.04 7.25
C ASP A 32 -2.02 1.54 7.84
N CYS A 33 -2.59 2.54 7.17
CA CYS A 33 -3.83 3.23 7.52
C CYS A 33 -4.88 3.01 6.43
N VAL A 34 -6.13 2.78 6.83
CA VAL A 34 -7.26 2.52 5.92
C VAL A 34 -8.37 3.59 6.00
N SER A 35 -8.19 4.63 6.81
CA SER A 35 -9.04 5.84 6.81
C SER A 35 -8.23 7.10 7.14
N PRO A 36 -8.70 8.31 6.76
CA PRO A 36 -8.06 9.57 7.17
C PRO A 36 -7.98 9.70 8.70
N GLY A 37 -9.00 9.22 9.43
CA GLY A 37 -8.99 9.20 10.89
C GLY A 37 -7.83 8.39 11.47
N GLU A 38 -7.48 7.26 10.86
CA GLU A 38 -6.30 6.49 11.24
C GLU A 38 -4.99 7.22 10.92
N VAL A 39 -4.93 7.94 9.78
CA VAL A 39 -3.78 8.79 9.46
C VAL A 39 -3.57 9.84 10.55
N HIS A 40 -4.62 10.59 10.92
CA HIS A 40 -4.55 11.57 12.00
C HIS A 40 -4.16 10.95 13.34
N LEU A 41 -4.69 9.77 13.66
CA LEU A 41 -4.38 9.08 14.90
C LEU A 41 -2.91 8.67 14.95
N ALA A 42 -2.36 8.14 13.85
CA ALA A 42 -0.95 7.77 13.75
C ALA A 42 -0.03 9.00 13.83
N LEU A 43 -0.38 10.10 13.17
CA LEU A 43 0.37 11.36 13.26
C LEU A 43 0.36 11.91 14.69
N LYS A 44 -0.80 11.92 15.37
CA LYS A 44 -0.92 12.33 16.77
C LYS A 44 -0.14 11.42 17.72
N ALA A 45 -0.01 10.14 17.39
CA ALA A 45 0.76 9.18 18.18
C ALA A 45 2.28 9.34 18.01
N GLY A 46 2.76 10.17 17.05
CA GLY A 46 4.18 10.48 16.86
C GLY A 46 4.80 9.89 15.58
N PHE A 47 4.04 9.20 14.73
CA PHE A 47 4.58 8.74 13.45
C PHE A 47 4.78 9.91 12.47
N ARG A 48 5.86 9.86 11.69
CA ARG A 48 6.16 10.85 10.63
C ARG A 48 5.48 10.44 9.32
N PRO A 49 4.99 11.36 8.47
CA PRO A 49 4.24 11.03 7.25
C PRO A 49 4.88 9.99 6.32
N HIS A 50 6.21 9.96 6.17
CA HIS A 50 6.90 8.98 5.32
C HIS A 50 6.91 7.56 5.88
N ARG A 51 6.54 7.37 7.16
CA ARG A 51 6.34 6.06 7.79
C ARG A 51 4.90 5.56 7.65
N LEU A 52 4.02 6.32 6.98
CA LEU A 52 2.61 5.96 6.78
C LEU A 52 2.36 5.57 5.33
N LEU A 53 1.55 4.52 5.16
CA LEU A 53 0.96 4.12 3.89
C LEU A 53 -0.57 4.16 4.02
N TYR A 54 -1.25 4.70 3.02
CA TYR A 54 -2.71 4.77 2.99
C TYR A 54 -3.32 3.75 2.03
N THR A 55 -3.82 2.63 2.54
CA THR A 55 -4.31 1.45 1.78
C THR A 55 -5.82 1.26 1.87
N ALA A 56 -6.59 2.30 1.55
CA ALA A 56 -8.04 2.20 1.45
C ALA A 56 -8.50 1.76 0.05
N ASN A 57 -9.58 0.97 -0.04
CA ASN A 57 -10.14 0.54 -1.33
C ASN A 57 -10.93 1.66 -2.03
N ASN A 58 -11.81 2.31 -1.27
CA ASN A 58 -12.75 3.30 -1.77
C ASN A 58 -12.32 4.69 -1.31
N ILE A 59 -11.10 5.07 -1.68
CA ILE A 59 -10.58 6.41 -1.44
C ILE A 59 -11.53 7.41 -2.10
N THR A 60 -12.08 8.37 -1.36
CA THR A 60 -12.88 9.48 -1.93
C THR A 60 -11.97 10.56 -2.53
N ASP A 61 -12.53 11.56 -3.22
CA ASP A 61 -11.70 12.64 -3.76
C ASP A 61 -11.20 13.57 -2.63
N GLU A 62 -11.99 13.67 -1.56
CA GLU A 62 -11.72 14.34 -0.30
C GLU A 62 -10.60 13.62 0.47
N ASP A 63 -10.74 12.32 0.72
CA ASP A 63 -9.72 11.51 1.41
C ASP A 63 -8.38 11.59 0.68
N MET A 64 -8.41 11.49 -0.66
CA MET A 64 -7.21 11.56 -1.48
C MET A 64 -6.51 12.92 -1.33
N ALA A 65 -7.29 14.01 -1.32
CA ALA A 65 -6.74 15.35 -1.18
C ALA A 65 -6.17 15.58 0.22
N GLU A 66 -6.89 15.16 1.25
CA GLU A 66 -6.49 15.29 2.65
C GLU A 66 -5.21 14.49 2.94
N VAL A 67 -5.20 13.19 2.65
CA VAL A 67 -4.05 12.31 2.87
C VAL A 67 -2.83 12.81 2.09
N LYS A 68 -3.03 13.29 0.86
CA LYS A 68 -1.95 13.85 0.05
C LYS A 68 -1.39 15.15 0.64
N ALA A 69 -2.25 16.02 1.17
CA ALA A 69 -1.84 17.26 1.84
C ALA A 69 -1.03 17.00 3.12
N LEU A 70 -1.31 15.90 3.82
CA LEU A 70 -0.55 15.44 4.98
C LEU A 70 0.81 14.81 4.62
N GLY A 71 1.14 14.68 3.32
CA GLY A 71 2.40 14.11 2.85
C GLY A 71 2.49 12.58 2.95
N VAL A 72 1.36 11.91 3.15
CA VAL A 72 1.29 10.44 3.27
C VAL A 72 1.23 9.79 1.89
N LEU A 73 1.92 8.65 1.73
CA LEU A 73 1.93 7.92 0.47
C LEU A 73 0.61 7.17 0.29
N LEU A 74 -0.05 7.36 -0.86
CA LEU A 74 -1.25 6.61 -1.22
C LEU A 74 -0.89 5.28 -1.85
N ASN A 75 -1.52 4.20 -1.38
CA ASN A 75 -1.49 2.89 -2.00
C ASN A 75 -2.77 2.67 -2.83
N ILE A 76 -2.64 2.91 -4.13
CA ILE A 76 -3.78 2.98 -5.05
C ILE A 76 -4.07 1.59 -5.63
N GLY A 77 -5.25 1.06 -5.32
CA GLY A 77 -5.68 -0.28 -5.74
C GLY A 77 -6.71 -0.33 -6.86
N SER A 78 -6.96 0.75 -7.60
CA SER A 78 -7.90 0.73 -8.73
C SER A 78 -7.49 1.66 -9.87
N LEU A 79 -7.81 1.28 -11.10
CA LEU A 79 -7.54 2.09 -12.29
C LEU A 79 -8.29 3.43 -12.26
N SER A 80 -9.52 3.45 -11.75
CA SER A 80 -10.32 4.67 -11.65
C SER A 80 -9.68 5.67 -10.68
N ARG A 81 -9.24 5.21 -9.51
CA ARG A 81 -8.53 6.05 -8.54
C ARG A 81 -7.16 6.49 -9.05
N LEU A 82 -6.43 5.61 -9.75
CA LEU A 82 -5.16 5.96 -10.38
C LEU A 82 -5.32 7.06 -11.42
N ARG A 83 -6.35 7.00 -12.28
CA ARG A 83 -6.65 8.08 -13.24
C ARG A 83 -6.90 9.41 -12.55
N LYS A 84 -7.81 9.44 -11.56
CA LYS A 84 -8.11 10.66 -10.80
C LYS A 84 -6.89 11.23 -10.09
N PHE A 85 -6.07 10.37 -9.47
CA PHE A 85 -4.82 10.80 -8.84
C PHE A 85 -3.86 11.40 -9.87
N ALA A 86 -3.72 10.73 -11.01
CA ALA A 86 -2.78 11.13 -12.04
C ALA A 86 -3.16 12.44 -12.75
N GLU A 87 -4.46 12.66 -12.97
CA GLU A 87 -5.00 13.91 -13.51
C GLU A 87 -4.81 15.08 -12.54
N LYS A 88 -5.05 14.84 -11.24
CA LYS A 88 -4.95 15.89 -10.21
C LYS A 88 -3.49 16.18 -9.79
N TYR A 89 -2.63 15.18 -9.80
CA TYR A 89 -1.24 15.26 -9.32
C TYR A 89 -0.24 14.70 -10.35
N PRO A 90 -0.11 15.32 -11.54
CA PRO A 90 0.87 14.89 -12.52
C PRO A 90 2.29 14.94 -11.93
N GLY A 91 3.11 13.92 -12.21
CA GLY A 91 4.44 13.79 -11.59
C GLY A 91 4.45 13.29 -10.13
N GLY A 92 3.28 13.07 -9.53
CA GLY A 92 3.13 12.65 -8.14
C GLY A 92 3.68 11.25 -7.84
N GLU A 93 4.07 11.04 -6.59
CA GLU A 93 4.50 9.73 -6.07
C GLU A 93 3.32 8.95 -5.49
N CYS A 94 3.22 7.67 -5.84
CA CYS A 94 2.26 6.73 -5.25
C CYS A 94 2.81 5.30 -5.15
N CYS A 95 2.18 4.49 -4.31
CA CYS A 95 2.28 3.04 -4.32
C CYS A 95 1.09 2.46 -5.10
N LEU A 96 1.27 1.33 -5.78
CA LEU A 96 0.19 0.63 -6.49
C LEU A 96 -0.07 -0.73 -5.86
N ARG A 97 -1.34 -1.00 -5.56
CA ARG A 97 -1.80 -2.29 -5.07
C ARG A 97 -2.29 -3.17 -6.22
N PHE A 98 -1.67 -4.33 -6.40
CA PHE A 98 -2.10 -5.33 -7.35
C PHE A 98 -2.84 -6.49 -6.67
N ASN A 99 -3.73 -7.12 -7.42
CA ASN A 99 -4.31 -8.41 -7.08
C ASN A 99 -3.40 -9.51 -7.66
N PRO A 100 -2.80 -10.37 -6.82
CA PRO A 100 -1.89 -11.41 -7.29
C PRO A 100 -2.56 -12.63 -7.89
N ASP A 101 -3.89 -12.64 -7.96
CA ASP A 101 -4.69 -13.77 -8.45
C ASP A 101 -4.44 -15.08 -7.69
N VAL A 102 -4.01 -14.98 -6.42
CA VAL A 102 -3.84 -16.11 -5.51
C VAL A 102 -4.94 -16.06 -4.45
N VAL A 103 -5.78 -17.09 -4.40
CA VAL A 103 -6.81 -17.21 -3.37
C VAL A 103 -6.22 -17.90 -2.12
N ALA A 104 -5.97 -17.11 -1.07
CA ALA A 104 -5.49 -17.58 0.22
C ALA A 104 -6.32 -16.97 1.37
N GLY A 105 -6.42 -17.71 2.48
CA GLY A 105 -7.16 -17.28 3.68
C GLY A 105 -8.28 -18.25 4.07
N GLU A 106 -8.62 -18.21 5.35
CA GLU A 106 -9.48 -19.19 6.02
C GLU A 106 -10.96 -19.16 5.58
N ASN A 107 -11.44 -18.02 5.07
CA ASN A 107 -12.81 -17.86 4.59
C ASN A 107 -12.92 -16.78 3.50
N ALA A 108 -14.07 -16.73 2.82
CA ALA A 108 -14.32 -15.82 1.70
C ALA A 108 -14.20 -14.32 2.06
N LYS A 109 -14.32 -13.93 3.34
CA LYS A 109 -14.16 -12.52 3.76
C LYS A 109 -12.70 -12.08 3.82
N VAL A 110 -11.77 -13.02 4.05
CA VAL A 110 -10.32 -12.75 4.16
C VAL A 110 -9.54 -13.15 2.90
N GLN A 111 -10.19 -13.79 1.94
CA GLN A 111 -9.64 -14.05 0.60
C GLN A 111 -9.64 -12.76 -0.22
N THR A 112 -8.47 -12.17 -0.39
CA THR A 112 -8.30 -10.89 -1.07
C THR A 112 -7.77 -10.99 -2.49
N GLY A 113 -7.30 -12.17 -2.92
CA GLY A 113 -6.94 -12.47 -4.31
C GLY A 113 -8.03 -13.20 -5.10
N GLY A 114 -7.82 -13.35 -6.42
CA GLY A 114 -8.76 -14.01 -7.35
C GLY A 114 -9.67 -13.04 -8.12
N GLY A 115 -10.18 -13.45 -9.28
CA GLY A 115 -10.90 -12.57 -10.23
C GLY A 115 -12.21 -11.90 -9.76
N LYS A 116 -12.77 -12.24 -8.58
CA LYS A 116 -13.98 -11.61 -8.01
C LYS A 116 -13.71 -10.66 -6.83
N THR A 117 -12.45 -10.37 -6.54
CA THR A 117 -12.08 -9.48 -5.43
C THR A 117 -12.28 -8.00 -5.76
N LYS A 118 -12.65 -7.21 -4.75
CA LYS A 118 -12.70 -5.73 -4.84
C LYS A 118 -11.34 -5.07 -4.57
N PHE A 119 -10.30 -5.86 -4.32
CA PHE A 119 -9.00 -5.39 -3.84
C PHE A 119 -7.94 -5.44 -4.94
N GLY A 120 -7.29 -4.31 -5.19
CA GLY A 120 -6.14 -4.22 -6.08
C GLY A 120 -6.49 -4.22 -7.57
N ILE A 121 -5.53 -3.73 -8.36
CA ILE A 121 -5.59 -3.75 -9.82
C ILE A 121 -5.25 -5.17 -10.28
N VAL A 122 -6.08 -5.76 -11.14
CA VAL A 122 -5.78 -7.09 -11.70
C VAL A 122 -4.51 -7.01 -12.56
N MET A 123 -3.66 -8.03 -12.49
CA MET A 123 -2.36 -8.01 -13.18
C MET A 123 -2.49 -7.92 -14.71
N SER A 124 -3.58 -8.45 -15.28
CA SER A 124 -3.88 -8.33 -16.71
C SER A 124 -4.12 -6.89 -17.18
N ASP A 125 -4.38 -5.95 -16.26
CA ASP A 125 -4.56 -4.52 -16.56
C ASP A 125 -3.24 -3.72 -16.49
N ILE A 126 -2.07 -4.38 -16.38
CA ILE A 126 -0.77 -3.71 -16.26
C ILE A 126 -0.52 -2.70 -17.39
N ASP A 127 -0.89 -3.01 -18.63
CA ASP A 127 -0.69 -2.09 -19.76
C ASP A 127 -1.48 -0.78 -19.56
N LYS A 128 -2.71 -0.86 -19.05
CA LYS A 128 -3.52 0.32 -18.72
C LYS A 128 -2.89 1.15 -17.61
N VAL A 129 -2.30 0.48 -16.61
CA VAL A 129 -1.53 1.17 -15.54
C VAL A 129 -0.35 1.93 -16.14
N LEU A 130 0.45 1.25 -16.97
CA LEU A 130 1.64 1.83 -17.60
C LEU A 130 1.28 3.01 -18.51
N ASP A 131 0.14 2.97 -19.20
CA ASP A 131 -0.36 4.08 -20.01
C ASP A 131 -0.67 5.31 -19.16
N ILE A 132 -1.40 5.14 -18.05
CA ILE A 132 -1.74 6.25 -17.14
C ILE A 132 -0.47 6.83 -16.52
N VAL A 133 0.44 5.96 -16.06
CA VAL A 133 1.70 6.33 -15.42
C VAL A 133 2.57 7.13 -16.39
N ARG A 134 2.76 6.64 -17.62
CA ARG A 134 3.56 7.33 -18.65
C ARG A 134 2.95 8.66 -19.04
N LYS A 135 1.65 8.69 -19.35
CA LYS A 135 0.94 9.90 -19.81
C LYS A 135 1.04 11.04 -18.79
N ASN A 136 0.94 10.73 -17.50
CA ASN A 136 0.92 11.73 -16.42
C ASN A 136 2.23 11.82 -15.63
N ARG A 137 3.30 11.15 -16.11
CA ARG A 137 4.63 11.12 -15.49
C ARG A 137 4.63 10.67 -14.02
N ILE A 138 3.70 9.79 -13.65
CA ILE A 138 3.56 9.33 -12.26
C ILE A 138 4.79 8.54 -11.84
N LYS A 139 5.22 8.76 -10.61
CA LYS A 139 6.35 8.08 -10.00
C LYS A 139 5.81 6.98 -9.09
N VAL A 140 5.69 5.78 -9.65
CA VAL A 140 5.37 4.59 -8.84
C VAL A 140 6.61 4.23 -8.01
N VAL A 141 6.54 4.45 -6.70
CA VAL A 141 7.66 4.23 -5.77
C VAL A 141 7.54 2.94 -4.98
N GLY A 142 6.36 2.32 -4.99
CA GLY A 142 6.14 1.01 -4.37
C GLY A 142 5.09 0.21 -5.13
N VAL A 143 5.18 -1.11 -5.03
CA VAL A 143 4.08 -2.01 -5.37
C VAL A 143 3.72 -2.83 -4.15
N HIS A 144 2.44 -3.14 -4.02
CA HIS A 144 1.89 -3.79 -2.84
C HIS A 144 0.93 -4.91 -3.26
N GLU A 145 0.95 -6.02 -2.54
CA GLU A 145 -0.14 -6.99 -2.52
C GLU A 145 -0.67 -7.18 -1.10
N HIS A 146 -1.82 -7.83 -0.98
CA HIS A 146 -2.22 -8.43 0.28
C HIS A 146 -2.95 -9.71 -0.05
N THR A 147 -2.32 -10.83 0.25
CA THR A 147 -2.72 -12.17 -0.19
C THR A 147 -3.85 -12.76 0.66
N GLY A 148 -3.97 -12.31 1.90
CA GLY A 148 -5.03 -12.67 2.83
C GLY A 148 -4.57 -12.65 4.29
N SER A 149 -5.36 -13.23 5.18
CA SER A 149 -5.03 -13.44 6.59
C SER A 149 -5.19 -14.90 6.98
N GLY A 150 -4.43 -15.37 7.98
CA GLY A 150 -4.46 -16.78 8.41
C GLY A 150 -3.92 -17.74 7.33
N ILE A 151 -2.86 -17.34 6.62
CA ILE A 151 -2.29 -18.15 5.54
C ILE A 151 -1.48 -19.30 6.16
N SER A 152 -2.01 -20.52 6.06
CA SER A 152 -1.36 -21.74 6.55
C SER A 152 -0.45 -22.43 5.54
N ASP A 153 -0.58 -22.09 4.25
CA ASP A 153 0.16 -22.69 3.15
C ASP A 153 1.25 -21.74 2.62
N PRO A 154 2.53 -22.00 2.90
CA PRO A 154 3.65 -21.18 2.42
C PRO A 154 3.76 -21.13 0.90
N ALA A 155 3.31 -22.16 0.18
CA ALA A 155 3.39 -22.19 -1.28
C ALA A 155 2.55 -21.06 -1.91
N LYS A 156 1.40 -20.72 -1.30
CA LYS A 156 0.56 -19.60 -1.74
C LYS A 156 1.25 -18.26 -1.56
N MET A 157 1.96 -18.05 -0.46
CA MET A 157 2.74 -16.81 -0.25
C MET A 157 3.86 -16.68 -1.29
N ILE A 158 4.58 -17.76 -1.57
CA ILE A 158 5.63 -17.76 -2.60
C ILE A 158 5.04 -17.48 -3.99
N GLN A 159 3.90 -18.08 -4.32
CA GLN A 159 3.24 -17.85 -5.61
C GLN A 159 2.79 -16.40 -5.75
N SER A 160 2.23 -15.82 -4.69
CA SER A 160 1.78 -14.43 -4.67
C SER A 160 2.94 -13.45 -4.88
N ALA A 161 4.03 -13.65 -4.13
CA ALA A 161 5.24 -12.87 -4.28
C ALA A 161 5.82 -12.97 -5.70
N LYS A 162 5.87 -14.18 -6.29
CA LYS A 162 6.29 -14.36 -7.69
C LYS A 162 5.42 -13.57 -8.66
N ASN A 163 4.11 -13.60 -8.47
CA ASN A 163 3.16 -12.88 -9.33
C ASN A 163 3.37 -11.37 -9.20
N LEU A 164 3.49 -10.82 -7.98
CA LEU A 164 3.75 -9.39 -7.79
C LEU A 164 5.10 -8.97 -8.38
N LEU A 165 6.15 -9.76 -8.16
CA LEU A 165 7.49 -9.48 -8.69
C LEU A 165 7.53 -9.48 -10.23
N SER A 166 6.64 -10.23 -10.89
CA SER A 166 6.53 -10.21 -12.35
C SER A 166 6.15 -8.83 -12.92
N VAL A 167 5.40 -8.02 -12.17
CA VAL A 167 5.03 -6.65 -12.56
C VAL A 167 5.95 -5.59 -11.94
N ALA A 168 6.62 -5.90 -10.81
CA ALA A 168 7.50 -5.02 -10.04
C ALA A 168 8.88 -4.75 -10.68
N THR A 169 8.96 -4.69 -12.01
CA THR A 169 10.24 -4.55 -12.72
C THR A 169 10.64 -3.09 -12.91
N ARG A 170 11.94 -2.81 -13.03
CA ARG A 170 12.44 -1.46 -13.38
C ARG A 170 11.99 -0.98 -14.76
N ARG A 171 11.66 -1.92 -15.67
CA ARG A 171 11.06 -1.63 -16.97
C ARG A 171 9.67 -1.02 -16.82
N ASN A 172 8.86 -1.58 -15.93
CA ASN A 172 7.51 -1.08 -15.65
C ASN A 172 7.55 0.17 -14.77
N PHE A 173 8.36 0.15 -13.71
CA PHE A 173 8.40 1.19 -12.68
C PHE A 173 9.85 1.61 -12.39
N LYS A 174 10.33 2.61 -13.15
CA LYS A 174 11.71 3.14 -13.02
C LYS A 174 12.05 3.64 -11.61
N HIS A 175 11.05 4.22 -10.93
CA HIS A 175 11.18 4.88 -9.62
C HIS A 175 10.91 3.95 -8.44
N LEU A 176 10.76 2.64 -8.66
CA LEU A 176 10.44 1.68 -7.61
C LEU A 176 11.52 1.67 -6.52
N LYS A 177 11.10 1.83 -5.27
CA LYS A 177 11.92 1.84 -4.05
C LYS A 177 11.65 0.62 -3.17
N PHE A 178 10.42 0.11 -3.15
CA PHE A 178 10.03 -1.03 -2.30
C PHE A 178 8.97 -1.94 -2.95
N VAL A 179 8.86 -3.15 -2.41
CA VAL A 179 7.81 -4.13 -2.69
C VAL A 179 7.22 -4.53 -1.33
N ASP A 180 5.91 -4.47 -1.19
CA ASP A 180 5.15 -4.76 0.03
C ASP A 180 4.27 -6.01 -0.22
N LEU A 181 4.40 -7.04 0.62
CA LEU A 181 3.82 -8.38 0.41
C LEU A 181 2.74 -8.72 1.45
#